data_AF-A0AAW1KMH6-F1
#
_entry.id   AF-A0AAW1KMH6-F1
#
_cell.length_a   1.000
_cell.length_b   1.000
_cell.length_c   1.000
_cell.angle_alpha   90.00
_cell.angle_beta   90.00
_cell.angle_gamma   90.00
#
_symmetry.space_group_name_H-M   'P 1'
#
loop_
_entity.id
_entity.type
_entity.pdbx_description
1 polymer ?
#
loop_
_entity_poly.entity_id
_entity_poly.type
_entity_poly.pdbx_seq_one_letter_code
_entity_poly.pdbx_strand_id
1 'polypeptide(L)'
;MRSTTRNSSNLTAESLNKFFVSVGENVIKQIDKSNLESEALVRRMDKSPRRTCFLGPVDAREVEGIVSTFKSKKTKDIYGMSTELLKRIITTIADPLAKDIYGMSTELLKRIITTIADPLAKLINNCLTNSVFPEKLKVARLVPVHK
;
A
#
# COMPACT_ATOMS: atom_id res chain seq x y z
N MET A 1 50.15 20.24 -21.99
CA MET A 1 48.71 20.58 -22.12
C MET A 1 47.97 19.35 -22.61
N ARG A 2 47.23 18.66 -21.73
CA ARG A 2 46.32 17.57 -22.12
C ARG A 2 44.91 18.03 -21.75
N SER A 3 44.12 18.37 -22.76
CA SER A 3 42.70 18.70 -22.62
C SER A 3 41.95 17.40 -22.37
N THR A 4 41.40 17.22 -21.16
CA THR A 4 40.51 16.10 -20.84
C THR A 4 39.08 16.54 -21.16
N THR A 5 38.56 16.11 -22.30
CA THR A 5 37.17 16.31 -22.69
C THR A 5 36.28 15.54 -21.70
N ARG A 6 35.77 16.21 -20.66
CA ARG A 6 34.68 15.69 -19.83
C ARG A 6 33.43 15.60 -20.70
N ASN A 7 33.18 14.42 -21.26
CA ASN A 7 31.93 14.09 -21.90
C ASN A 7 30.85 14.04 -20.81
N SER A 8 30.35 15.21 -20.45
CA SER A 8 29.33 15.39 -19.43
C SER A 8 28.01 15.05 -20.11
N SER A 9 27.62 13.77 -20.05
CA SER A 9 26.26 13.37 -20.41
C SER A 9 25.32 14.20 -19.53
N ASN A 10 24.65 15.20 -20.13
CA ASN A 10 23.70 16.10 -19.48
C ASN A 10 22.39 15.37 -19.13
N LEU A 11 22.51 14.24 -18.42
CA LEU A 11 21.42 13.52 -17.79
C LEU A 11 21.06 14.29 -16.51
N THR A 12 20.15 15.24 -16.66
CA THR A 12 19.57 15.99 -15.54
C THR A 12 18.42 15.19 -14.92
N ALA A 13 18.14 15.42 -13.64
CA ALA A 13 16.97 14.84 -12.97
C ALA A 13 15.66 15.13 -13.75
N GLU A 14 15.58 16.31 -14.37
CA GLU A 14 14.46 16.71 -15.21
C GLU A 14 14.36 15.87 -16.48
N SER A 15 15.48 15.51 -17.11
CA SER A 15 15.49 14.62 -18.27
C SER A 15 15.01 13.20 -17.94
N LEU A 16 15.38 12.69 -16.76
CA LEU A 16 14.89 11.41 -16.25
C LEU A 16 13.41 11.47 -15.91
N ASN A 17 12.96 12.54 -15.26
CA ASN A 17 11.56 12.71 -14.89
C ASN A 17 10.67 12.74 -16.15
N LYS A 18 11.07 13.52 -17.16
CA LYS A 18 10.38 13.56 -18.47
C LYS A 18 10.36 12.20 -19.15
N PHE A 19 11.46 11.45 -19.08
CA PHE A 19 11.52 10.08 -19.60
C PHE A 19 10.49 9.18 -18.91
N PHE A 20 10.51 9.08 -17.58
CA PHE A 20 9.60 8.19 -16.84
C PHE A 20 8.12 8.59 -16.93
N VAL A 21 7.82 9.89 -16.99
CA VAL A 21 6.44 10.37 -17.26
C VAL A 21 5.99 9.92 -18.65
N SER A 22 6.86 10.02 -19.66
CA SER A 22 6.53 9.64 -21.05
C SER A 22 6.37 8.12 -21.25
N VAL A 23 6.98 7.28 -20.40
CA VAL A 23 6.83 5.82 -20.48
C VAL A 23 5.36 5.42 -20.33
N GLY A 24 4.63 6.02 -19.39
CA GLY A 24 3.21 5.75 -19.19
C GLY A 24 2.39 6.07 -20.44
N GLU A 25 2.58 7.26 -21.03
CA GLU A 25 1.87 7.67 -22.24
C GLU A 25 2.20 6.77 -23.44
N ASN A 26 3.47 6.38 -23.59
CA ASN A 26 3.94 5.54 -24.69
C ASN A 26 3.38 4.12 -24.58
N VAL A 27 3.29 3.57 -23.37
CA VAL A 27 2.66 2.26 -23.12
C VAL A 27 1.16 2.32 -23.45
N ILE A 28 0.45 3.37 -23.03
CA ILE A 28 -0.98 3.53 -23.33
C ILE A 28 -1.24 3.59 -24.84
N LYS A 29 -0.37 4.28 -25.60
CA LYS A 29 -0.49 4.36 -27.08
C LYS A 29 -0.28 3.02 -27.78
N GLN A 30 0.48 2.10 -27.18
CA GLN A 30 0.75 0.76 -27.72
C GLN A 30 -0.30 -0.28 -27.33
N ILE A 31 -1.19 0.05 -26.38
CA ILE A 31 -2.29 -0.83 -26.01
C ILE A 31 -3.43 -0.59 -27.00
N ASP A 32 -3.76 -1.62 -27.78
CA ASP A 32 -4.94 -1.60 -28.63
C ASP A 32 -6.19 -1.31 -27.79
N LYS A 33 -7.06 -0.41 -28.28
CA LYS A 33 -8.34 -0.18 -27.64
C LYS A 33 -9.14 -1.47 -27.71
N SER A 34 -9.31 -2.12 -26.55
CA SER A 34 -10.16 -3.30 -26.44
C SER A 34 -11.59 -2.94 -26.88
N ASN A 35 -12.08 -3.62 -27.92
CA ASN A 35 -13.49 -3.55 -28.34
C ASN A 35 -14.43 -4.28 -27.37
N LEU A 36 -13.87 -4.85 -26.30
CA LEU A 36 -14.59 -5.61 -25.30
C LEU A 36 -14.94 -4.72 -24.11
N GLU A 37 -16.24 -4.48 -23.93
CA GLU A 37 -16.78 -3.78 -22.78
C GLU A 37 -16.36 -4.46 -21.47
N SER A 38 -15.89 -3.65 -20.51
CA SER A 38 -15.42 -4.14 -19.20
C SER A 38 -16.49 -4.96 -18.47
N GLU A 39 -17.76 -4.60 -18.64
CA GLU A 39 -18.89 -5.34 -18.09
C GLU A 39 -19.04 -6.75 -18.69
N ALA A 40 -18.73 -6.93 -19.98
CA ALA A 40 -18.80 -8.24 -20.62
C ALA A 40 -17.74 -9.20 -20.06
N LEU A 41 -16.59 -8.69 -19.62
CA LEU A 41 -15.55 -9.47 -18.93
C LEU A 41 -15.98 -9.89 -17.52
N VAL A 42 -16.64 -9.00 -16.78
CA VAL A 42 -17.17 -9.31 -15.45
C VAL A 42 -18.28 -10.36 -15.55
N ARG A 43 -19.18 -10.24 -16.53
CA ARG A 43 -20.25 -11.23 -16.78
C ARG A 43 -19.72 -12.60 -17.24
N ARG A 44 -18.55 -12.65 -17.88
CA ARG A 44 -17.86 -13.91 -18.24
C ARG A 44 -17.18 -14.60 -17.07
N MET A 45 -17.01 -13.94 -15.92
CA MET A 45 -16.58 -14.61 -14.69
C MET A 45 -17.75 -15.38 -14.08
N ASP A 46 -18.07 -16.52 -14.70
CA ASP A 46 -19.10 -17.47 -14.23
C ASP A 46 -18.75 -18.11 -12.87
N LYS A 47 -17.54 -17.83 -12.37
CA LYS A 47 -17.03 -18.30 -11.07
C LYS A 47 -16.41 -17.11 -10.37
N SER A 48 -17.10 -16.61 -9.35
CA SER A 48 -16.48 -15.75 -8.34
C SER A 48 -15.15 -16.38 -7.91
N PRO A 49 -14.05 -15.61 -7.75
CA PRO A 49 -12.77 -16.16 -7.35
C PRO A 49 -12.94 -17.02 -6.10
N ARG A 50 -12.63 -18.32 -6.22
CA ARG A 50 -12.83 -19.34 -5.15
C ARG A 50 -12.09 -19.01 -3.84
N ARG A 51 -11.19 -18.03 -3.87
CA ARG A 51 -10.45 -17.53 -2.71
C ARG A 51 -10.71 -16.03 -2.63
N THR A 52 -11.75 -15.68 -1.92
CA THR A 52 -11.94 -14.35 -1.37
C THR A 52 -10.81 -14.08 -0.38
N CYS A 53 -10.18 -12.90 -0.48
CA CYS A 53 -9.25 -12.43 0.53
C CYS A 53 -10.06 -11.98 1.74
N PHE A 54 -10.14 -12.83 2.76
CA PHE A 54 -10.73 -12.44 4.04
C PHE A 54 -9.64 -11.83 4.90
N LEU A 55 -9.85 -10.57 5.31
CA LEU A 55 -9.01 -9.93 6.31
C LEU A 55 -9.50 -10.42 7.68
N GLY A 56 -8.70 -11.27 8.33
CA GLY A 56 -8.91 -11.67 9.71
C GLY A 56 -8.25 -10.68 10.69
N PRO A 57 -8.69 -10.64 11.95
CA PRO A 57 -7.95 -9.95 12.99
C PRO A 57 -6.55 -10.59 13.13
N VAL A 58 -5.52 -9.76 13.10
CA VAL A 58 -4.12 -10.16 13.27
C VAL A 58 -3.74 -10.09 14.74
N ASP A 59 -3.12 -11.15 15.28
CA ASP A 59 -2.61 -11.21 16.65
C ASP A 59 -1.11 -10.88 16.69
N ALA A 60 -0.64 -10.24 17.77
CA ALA A 60 0.78 -9.91 17.91
C ALA A 60 1.67 -11.17 17.87
N ARG A 61 1.19 -12.28 18.46
CA ARG A 61 1.86 -13.59 18.41
C ARG A 61 1.95 -14.16 17.00
N GLU A 62 0.96 -13.90 16.16
CA GLU A 62 0.98 -14.31 14.75
C GLU A 62 2.07 -13.55 14.00
N VAL A 63 2.18 -12.23 14.23
CA VAL A 63 3.24 -11.39 13.65
C VAL A 63 4.62 -11.83 14.11
N GLU A 64 4.81 -12.06 15.42
CA GLU A 64 6.05 -12.62 15.98
C GLU A 64 6.40 -13.98 15.36
N GLY A 65 5.40 -14.86 15.25
CA GLY A 65 5.54 -16.16 14.62
C GLY A 65 6.02 -16.05 13.17
N ILE A 66 5.40 -15.20 12.36
CA ILE A 66 5.80 -14.96 10.98
C ILE A 66 7.23 -14.40 10.91
N VAL A 67 7.56 -13.38 11.70
CA VAL A 67 8.90 -12.75 11.70
C VAL A 67 9.98 -13.75 12.15
N SER A 68 9.66 -14.68 13.05
CA SER A 68 10.59 -15.73 13.46
C SER A 68 11.02 -16.64 12.29
N THR A 69 10.13 -16.86 11.31
CA THR A 69 10.40 -17.68 10.11
C THR A 69 11.33 -17.01 9.10
N PHE A 70 11.58 -15.70 9.21
CA PHE A 70 12.41 -14.98 8.25
C PHE A 70 13.84 -15.52 8.25
N LYS A 71 14.55 -15.45 7.13
CA LYS A 71 15.98 -15.81 7.12
C LYS A 71 16.77 -14.75 7.89
N SER A 72 17.56 -15.18 8.88
CA SER A 72 18.40 -14.27 9.66
C SER A 72 19.57 -13.75 8.82
N LYS A 73 19.41 -12.54 8.28
CA LYS A 73 20.45 -11.79 7.55
C LYS A 73 20.89 -10.58 8.36
N LYS A 74 22.21 -10.36 8.37
CA LYS A 74 22.88 -9.18 8.94
C LYS A 74 22.86 -7.95 8.04
N THR A 75 22.53 -8.15 6.76
CA THR A 75 22.35 -7.05 5.80
C THR A 75 21.26 -6.12 6.28
N LYS A 76 21.58 -4.83 6.31
CA LYS A 76 20.68 -3.77 6.75
C LYS A 76 19.83 -3.30 5.58
N ASP A 77 18.59 -2.91 5.87
CA ASP A 77 17.74 -2.18 4.96
C ASP A 77 18.15 -0.69 4.88
N ILE A 78 17.38 0.10 4.14
CA ILE A 78 17.61 1.53 3.95
C ILE A 78 17.53 2.36 5.25
N TYR A 79 16.95 1.79 6.31
CA TYR A 79 16.84 2.40 7.64
C TYR A 79 17.86 1.83 8.63
N GLY A 80 18.79 0.99 8.17
CA GLY A 80 19.79 0.39 9.03
C GLY A 80 19.29 -0.82 9.82
N MET A 81 18.07 -1.29 9.59
CA MET A 81 17.47 -2.45 10.26
C MET A 81 17.83 -3.73 9.53
N SER A 82 18.33 -4.73 10.25
CA SER A 82 18.56 -6.07 9.71
C SER A 82 17.46 -7.02 10.14
N THR A 83 17.22 -8.07 9.38
CA THR A 83 16.27 -9.12 9.78
C THR A 83 16.69 -9.83 11.08
N GLU A 84 17.99 -9.88 11.40
CA GLU A 84 18.46 -10.36 12.70
C GLU A 84 18.06 -9.39 13.83
N LEU A 85 18.19 -8.08 13.62
CA LEU A 85 17.75 -7.08 14.59
C LEU A 85 16.23 -7.09 14.74
N LEU A 86 15.49 -7.16 13.62
CA LEU A 86 14.04 -7.22 13.59
C LEU A 86 13.52 -8.38 14.44
N LYS A 87 14.11 -9.58 14.30
CA LYS A 87 13.76 -10.75 15.13
C LYS A 87 14.00 -10.54 16.64
N ARG A 88 14.95 -9.70 17.03
CA ARG A 88 15.23 -9.41 18.44
C ARG A 88 14.28 -8.37 19.02
N ILE A 89 13.82 -7.42 18.20
CA ILE A 89 12.96 -6.32 18.64
C ILE A 89 11.47 -6.59 18.37
N ILE A 90 11.12 -7.61 17.59
CA ILE A 90 9.72 -7.86 17.21
C ILE A 90 8.81 -8.06 18.42
N THR A 91 9.31 -8.68 19.49
CA THR A 91 8.57 -8.89 20.74
C THR A 91 8.22 -7.60 21.47
N THR A 92 8.90 -6.49 21.18
CA THR A 92 8.59 -5.17 21.76
C THR A 92 7.81 -4.28 20.81
N ILE A 93 7.86 -4.53 19.50
CA ILE A 93 7.19 -3.68 18.48
C ILE A 93 5.97 -4.33 17.80
N ALA A 94 5.71 -5.63 17.99
CA ALA A 94 4.56 -6.30 17.39
C ALA A 94 3.22 -5.68 17.84
N ASP A 95 3.08 -5.39 19.13
CA ASP A 95 1.89 -4.73 19.71
C ASP A 95 1.62 -3.34 19.15
N PRO A 96 2.59 -2.40 19.08
CA PRO A 96 2.35 -1.10 18.45
C PRO A 96 2.16 -1.20 16.93
N LEU A 97 2.75 -2.18 16.25
CA LEU A 97 2.52 -2.41 14.81
C LEU A 97 1.11 -2.97 14.51
N ALA A 98 0.45 -3.62 15.46
CA ALA A 98 -0.93 -4.09 15.33
C ALA A 98 -1.98 -2.97 15.44
N LYS A 99 -1.54 -1.73 15.70
CA LYS A 99 -2.42 -0.54 15.78
C LYS A 99 -2.48 0.16 14.43
N ASP A 100 -3.60 0.84 14.16
CA ASP A 100 -3.78 1.60 12.92
C ASP A 100 -2.89 2.87 12.87
N ILE A 101 -3.00 3.64 11.78
CA ILE A 101 -2.23 4.88 11.57
C ILE A 101 -2.50 5.98 12.61
N TYR A 102 -3.55 5.81 13.43
CA TYR A 102 -3.93 6.69 14.53
C TYR A 102 -3.62 6.07 15.91
N GLY A 103 -2.96 4.91 15.95
CA GLY A 103 -2.63 4.21 17.18
C GLY A 103 -3.82 3.47 17.81
N MET A 104 -4.91 3.26 17.08
CA MET A 104 -6.07 2.51 17.55
C MET A 104 -5.85 1.00 17.37
N SER A 105 -6.04 0.22 18.43
CA SER A 105 -6.04 -1.24 18.32
C SER A 105 -7.39 -1.76 17.83
N THR A 106 -7.36 -2.92 17.18
CA THR A 106 -8.57 -3.63 16.74
C THR A 106 -9.49 -4.00 17.91
N GLU A 107 -8.92 -4.31 19.08
CA GLU A 107 -9.68 -4.60 20.31
C GLU A 107 -10.41 -3.37 20.85
N LEU A 108 -9.79 -2.19 20.82
CA LEU A 108 -10.46 -0.93 21.16
C LEU A 108 -11.61 -0.67 20.17
N LEU A 109 -11.36 -0.84 18.88
CA LEU A 109 -12.36 -0.65 17.84
C LEU A 109 -13.56 -1.59 18.04
N LYS A 110 -13.34 -2.88 18.32
CA LYS A 110 -14.41 -3.86 18.60
C LYS A 110 -15.25 -3.51 19.82
N ARG A 111 -14.66 -2.89 20.85
CA ARG A 111 -15.40 -2.47 22.05
C ARG A 111 -16.29 -1.26 21.81
N ILE A 112 -15.85 -0.34 20.96
CA ILE A 112 -16.58 0.90 20.67
C ILE A 112 -17.51 0.79 19.47
N ILE A 113 -17.36 -0.26 18.63
CA ILE A 113 -18.09 -0.40 17.36
C ILE A 113 -19.59 -0.33 17.55
N THR A 114 -20.11 -0.92 18.63
CA THR A 114 -21.54 -0.91 18.97
C THR A 114 -22.08 0.49 19.23
N THR A 115 -21.24 1.42 19.69
CA THR A 115 -21.60 2.82 19.93
C THR A 115 -21.43 3.68 18.67
N ILE A 116 -20.45 3.38 17.82
CA ILE A 116 -20.11 4.22 16.66
C ILE A 116 -20.72 3.74 15.33
N ALA A 117 -21.24 2.50 15.25
CA ALA A 117 -21.76 1.92 14.02
C ALA A 117 -22.96 2.71 13.46
N ASP A 118 -23.95 3.01 14.30
CA ASP A 118 -25.15 3.76 13.90
C ASP A 118 -24.85 5.19 13.39
N PRO A 119 -24.05 6.02 14.09
CA PRO A 119 -23.69 7.34 13.57
C PRO A 119 -22.81 7.24 12.31
N LEU A 120 -21.93 6.24 12.19
CA LEU A 120 -21.15 6.00 10.97
C LEU A 120 -22.04 5.63 9.77
N ALA A 121 -23.01 4.74 9.96
CA ALA A 121 -23.94 4.34 8.90
C ALA A 121 -24.76 5.54 8.40
N LYS A 122 -25.27 6.37 9.31
CA LYS A 122 -25.96 7.62 8.95
C LYS A 122 -25.04 8.58 8.19
N LEU A 123 -23.80 8.74 8.63
CA LEU A 123 -22.83 9.60 7.98
C LEU A 123 -22.52 9.14 6.56
N ILE A 124 -22.26 7.85 6.37
CA ILE A 124 -21.97 7.25 5.06
C ILE A 124 -23.16 7.40 4.12
N ASN A 125 -24.37 7.08 4.59
CA ASN A 125 -25.58 7.22 3.80
C ASN A 125 -25.81 8.68 3.38
N ASN A 126 -25.59 9.64 4.27
CA ASN A 126 -25.65 11.07 3.93
C ASN A 126 -24.59 11.47 2.90
N CYS A 127 -23.36 10.94 2.99
CA CYS A 127 -22.32 11.18 1.99
C CYS A 127 -22.74 10.65 0.61
N LEU A 128 -23.34 9.46 0.56
CA LEU A 128 -23.79 8.83 -0.69
C LEU A 128 -24.98 9.56 -1.31
N THR A 129 -25.99 9.93 -0.50
CA THR A 129 -27.19 10.64 -1.00
C THR A 129 -26.85 12.03 -1.50
N ASN A 130 -26.00 12.78 -0.78
CA ASN A 130 -25.67 14.15 -1.15
C ASN A 130 -24.44 14.26 -2.07
N SER A 131 -23.74 13.14 -2.32
CA SER A 131 -22.45 13.11 -3.04
C SER A 131 -21.38 14.04 -2.46
N VAL A 132 -21.47 14.36 -1.16
CA VAL A 132 -20.51 15.22 -0.44
C VAL A 132 -19.68 14.36 0.52
N PHE A 133 -18.38 14.30 0.26
CA PHE A 133 -17.43 13.53 1.08
C PHE A 133 -16.47 14.45 1.84
N PRO A 134 -16.15 14.16 3.12
CA PRO A 134 -15.11 14.85 3.87
C PRO A 134 -13.75 14.79 3.15
N GLU A 135 -12.97 15.87 3.22
CA GLU A 135 -11.64 15.94 2.59
C GLU A 135 -10.71 14.81 3.03
N LYS A 136 -10.77 14.39 4.30
CA LYS A 136 -9.94 13.30 4.82
C LYS A 136 -10.22 11.94 4.16
N LEU A 137 -11.41 11.71 3.61
CA LEU A 137 -11.74 10.49 2.87
C LEU A 137 -11.28 10.54 1.40
N LYS A 138 -10.93 11.72 0.88
CA LYS A 138 -10.46 11.91 -0.50
C LYS A 138 -8.94 11.78 -0.63
N VAL A 139 -8.22 11.78 0.49
CA VAL A 139 -6.75 11.72 0.52
C VAL A 139 -6.32 10.26 0.66
N ALA A 140 -5.54 9.78 -0.31
CA ALA A 140 -4.83 8.50 -0.22
C ALA A 140 -3.33 8.74 -0.01
N ARG A 141 -2.72 8.00 0.91
CA ARG A 141 -1.27 8.05 1.15
C ARG A 141 -0.58 6.96 0.34
N LEU A 142 0.14 7.34 -0.71
CA LEU A 142 1.02 6.44 -1.46
C LEU A 142 2.35 6.32 -0.72
N VAL A 143 2.69 5.11 -0.28
CA VAL A 143 4.01 4.81 0.28
C VAL A 143 4.76 3.94 -0.73
N PRO A 144 5.79 4.46 -1.41
CA PRO A 144 6.61 3.67 -2.32
C PRO A 144 7.28 2.52 -1.57
N VAL A 145 7.02 1.29 -2.01
CA VAL A 145 7.70 0.09 -1.49
C VAL A 145 8.90 -0.16 -2.40
N HIS A 146 10.10 0.15 -1.92
CA HIS A 146 11.34 -0.13 -2.66
C HIS A 146 11.57 -1.64 -2.68
N LYS A 147 11.65 -2.22 -3.88
CA LYS A 147 12.08 -3.61 -4.09
C LYS A 147 13.60 -3.74 -4.09
#